data_AF-A0A0Q6UUF3-F1
#
_entry.id   AF-A0A0Q6UUF3-F1
#
_cell.length_a   1.000
_cell.length_b   1.000
_cell.length_c   1.000
_cell.angle_alpha   90.00
_cell.angle_beta   90.00
_cell.angle_gamma   90.00
#
_symmetry.space_group_name_H-M   'P 1'
#
loop_
_entity.id
_entity.type
_entity.pdbx_description
1 polymer ?
#
loop_
_entity_poly.entity_id
_entity_poly.type
_entity_poly.pdbx_seq_one_letter_code
_entity_poly.pdbx_strand_id
1 'polypeptide(L)' 'MIARRDFTYEEWNCLLHIYRHETAEIPTGQSQRFSKLGLIDKAVDGAGLSAAGKTLVEHELLMERRNRLQR' A
#
# COMPACT_ATOMS: atom_id res chain seq x y z
N MET A 1 -11.79 7.58 -5.72
CA MET A 1 -10.43 7.01 -5.90
C MET A 1 -9.67 7.22 -4.61
N ILE A 2 -9.07 6.16 -4.10
CA ILE A 2 -8.22 6.20 -2.90
C ILE A 2 -6.84 6.73 -3.34
N ALA A 3 -6.22 7.60 -2.54
CA ALA A 3 -4.89 8.15 -2.83
C ALA A 3 -4.00 8.12 -1.58
N ARG A 4 -2.71 8.46 -1.71
CA ARG A 4 -1.76 8.51 -0.57
C ARG A 4 -2.31 9.29 0.63
N ARG A 5 -3.01 10.38 0.37
CA ARG A 5 -3.56 11.31 1.38
C ARG A 5 -4.69 10.71 2.23
N ASP A 6 -5.30 9.62 1.78
CA ASP A 6 -6.37 8.93 2.51
C ASP A 6 -5.82 8.04 3.65
N PHE A 7 -4.49 7.92 3.75
CA PHE A 7 -3.78 7.10 4.73
C PHE A 7 -2.89 7.95 5.62
N THR A 8 -2.70 7.49 6.86
CA THR A 8 -1.68 8.06 7.74
C THR A 8 -0.27 7.77 7.23
N TYR A 9 0.74 8.39 7.85
CA TYR A 9 2.14 8.07 7.56
C TYR A 9 2.45 6.59 7.79
N GLU A 10 2.01 6.04 8.93
CA GLU A 10 2.25 4.67 9.33
C GLU A 10 1.55 3.66 8.41
N GLU A 11 0.29 3.92 8.08
CA GLU A 11 -0.51 3.07 7.19
C GLU A 11 0.14 2.95 5.81
N TRP A 12 0.60 4.08 5.26
CA TRP A 12 1.26 4.06 3.96
C TRP A 12 2.64 3.43 4.01
N ASN A 13 3.41 3.66 5.08
CA ASN A 13 4.70 3.02 5.24
C ASN A 13 4.53 1.49 5.31
N CYS A 14 3.45 1.01 5.92
CA CYS A 14 3.10 -0.40 5.92
C CYS A 14 2.78 -0.92 4.51
N LEU A 15 1.95 -0.20 3.73
CA LEU A 15 1.67 -0.55 2.32
C LEU A 15 2.94 -0.59 1.46
N LEU A 16 3.86 0.37 1.63
CA LEU A 16 5.16 0.38 0.96
C LEU A 16 6.04 -0.80 1.38
N HIS A 17 5.99 -1.19 2.65
CA HIS A 17 6.76 -2.32 3.15
C HIS A 17 6.28 -3.63 2.50
N ILE A 18 4.96 -3.85 2.46
CA ILE A 18 4.36 -5.02 1.79
C ILE A 18 4.67 -4.98 0.29
N TYR A 19 4.62 -3.82 -0.36
CA TYR A 19 4.97 -3.68 -1.77
C TYR A 19 6.41 -4.11 -2.07
N ARG A 20 7.36 -3.81 -1.18
CA ARG A 20 8.78 -4.09 -1.37
C ARG A 20 9.19 -5.50 -0.98
N HIS A 21 8.55 -6.07 0.04
CA HIS A 21 8.89 -7.37 0.60
C HIS A 21 7.90 -8.49 0.21
N GLU A 22 6.88 -8.16 -0.59
CA GLU A 22 5.76 -9.00 -1.03
C GLU A 22 4.82 -9.47 0.10
N THR A 23 5.33 -9.63 1.33
CA THR A 23 4.58 -9.91 2.55
C THR A 23 5.10 -9.08 3.72
N ALA A 24 4.20 -8.69 4.62
CA ALA A 24 4.57 -8.05 5.88
C ALA A 24 3.58 -8.41 7.00
N GLU A 25 4.07 -8.35 8.25
CA GLU A 25 3.20 -8.35 9.42
C GLU A 25 2.51 -6.99 9.54
N ILE A 26 1.18 -6.99 9.39
CA ILE A 26 0.36 -5.79 9.48
C ILE A 26 -0.39 -5.81 10.81
N PRO A 27 -0.37 -4.72 11.59
CA PRO A 27 -1.21 -4.59 12.78
C PRO A 27 -2.68 -4.87 12.46
N THR A 28 -3.38 -5.64 13.31
CA THR A 28 -4.73 -6.14 13.04
C THR A 28 -5.72 -5.05 12.64
N GLY A 29 -5.63 -3.85 13.25
CA GLY A 29 -6.49 -2.72 12.91
C GLY A 29 -6.26 -2.15 11.50
N GLN A 30 -5.00 -2.09 11.06
CA GLN A 30 -4.65 -1.64 9.70
C GLN A 30 -5.01 -2.72 8.67
N SER A 31 -4.77 -4.00 9.00
CA SER A 31 -5.12 -5.14 8.15
C SER A 31 -6.62 -5.17 7.83
N GLN A 32 -7.49 -5.00 8.84
CA GLN A 32 -8.93 -4.97 8.62
C GLN A 32 -9.36 -3.80 7.73
N ARG A 33 -8.73 -2.63 7.89
CA ARG A 33 -9.02 -1.45 7.06
C ARG A 33 -8.56 -1.65 5.62
N PHE A 34 -7.32 -2.10 5.41
CA PHE A 34 -6.78 -2.36 4.07
C PHE A 34 -7.56 -3.45 3.33
N SER A 35 -7.97 -4.51 4.04
CA SER A 35 -8.80 -5.56 3.46
C SER A 35 -10.18 -5.02 3.07
N LYS A 36 -10.80 -4.18 3.91
CA LYS A 36 -12.09 -3.53 3.59
C LYS A 36 -12.00 -2.61 2.38
N LEU A 37 -10.84 -1.97 2.16
CA LEU A 37 -10.56 -1.15 0.98
C LEU A 37 -10.13 -1.98 -0.24
N GLY A 38 -10.00 -3.31 -0.09
CA GLY A 38 -9.55 -4.21 -1.14
C GLY A 38 -8.09 -4.00 -1.55
N LEU A 39 -7.24 -3.49 -0.65
CA LEU A 39 -5.83 -3.17 -0.92
C LEU A 39 -4.87 -4.32 -0.61
N ILE A 40 -5.28 -5.23 0.28
CA ILE A 40 -4.50 -6.41 0.65
C ILE A 40 -5.34 -7.67 0.51
N ASP A 41 -4.66 -8.76 0.20
CA ASP A 41 -5.18 -10.12 0.23
C ASP A 41 -4.47 -10.91 1.33
N LYS A 42 -5.20 -11.84 1.96
CA LYS A 42 -4.60 -12.80 2.89
C LYS A 42 -3.81 -13.83 2.08
N ALA A 43 -2.49 -13.78 2.20
CA ALA A 43 -1.58 -14.79 1.66
C ALA A 43 -1.27 -15.85 2.73
N VAL A 44 -0.72 -16.98 2.30
CA VAL A 44 -0.37 -18.10 3.20
C VAL A 44 0.75 -17.71 4.18
N ASP A 45 1.67 -16.83 3.75
CA ASP A 45 2.82 -16.34 4.53
C ASP A 45 2.65 -14.91 5.08
N GLY A 46 1.41 -14.41 5.15
CA GLY A 46 1.11 -13.07 5.71
C GLY A 46 0.08 -12.29 4.89
N ALA A 47 0.14 -10.97 4.95
CA ALA A 47 -0.70 -10.11 4.13
C ALA A 47 0.11 -9.58 2.94
N GLY A 48 -0.40 -9.84 1.73
CA GLY A 48 0.17 -9.33 0.48
C GLY A 48 -0.70 -8.22 -0.11
N LEU A 49 -0.14 -7.37 -0.97
CA LEU A 49 -0.94 -6.39 -1.70
C LEU A 49 -1.80 -7.06 -2.77
N SER A 50 -3.07 -6.67 -2.81
CA SER A 50 -3.96 -7.01 -3.92
C SER A 50 -3.54 -6.25 -5.19
N ALA A 51 -4.13 -6.61 -6.33
CA ALA A 51 -3.90 -5.87 -7.58
C ALA A 51 -4.23 -4.37 -7.46
N ALA A 52 -5.28 -4.03 -6.72
CA ALA A 52 -5.66 -2.64 -6.46
C ALA A 52 -4.66 -1.93 -5.55
N GLY A 53 -4.16 -2.61 -4.51
CA GLY A 53 -3.12 -2.09 -3.63
C GLY A 53 -1.79 -1.84 -4.35
N LYS A 54 -1.36 -2.78 -5.21
CA LYS A 54 -0.17 -2.62 -6.06
C LYS A 54 -0.31 -1.42 -7.00
N THR A 55 -1.42 -1.36 -7.73
CA THR A 55 -1.71 -0.25 -8.67
C THR A 55 -1.69 1.10 -7.96
N LEU A 56 -2.27 1.19 -6.76
CA LEU A 56 -2.27 2.40 -5.94
C LEU A 56 -0.83 2.82 -5.58
N VAL A 57 -0.05 1.89 -5.02
CA VAL A 57 1.32 2.17 -4.57
C VAL A 57 2.21 2.55 -5.76
N GLU A 58 2.12 1.81 -6.88
CA GLU A 58 2.84 2.10 -8.11
C GLU A 58 2.49 3.49 -8.66
N HIS A 59 1.20 3.82 -8.72
CA HIS A 59 0.73 5.11 -9.20
C HIS A 59 1.31 6.27 -8.38
N GLU A 60 1.27 6.17 -7.05
CA GLU A 60 1.79 7.23 -6.18
C GLU A 60 3.33 7.34 -6.28
N LEU A 61 4.05 6.23 -6.35
CA LEU A 61 5.50 6.23 -6.55
C LEU A 61 5.90 6.83 -7.91
N LEU A 62 5.15 6.53 -8.96
CA LEU A 62 5.35 7.12 -10.28
C LEU A 62 5.09 8.63 -10.26
N MET A 63 4.03 9.07 -9.59
CA MET A 63 3.72 10.49 -9.42
C MET A 63 4.81 11.22 -8.61
N GLU A 64 5.29 10.63 -7.52
CA GLU A 64 6.41 11.18 -6.74
C GLU A 64 7.69 11.27 -7.59
N ARG A 65 8.00 10.24 -8.36
CA ARG A 65 9.18 10.23 -9.25
C ARG A 65 9.06 11.30 -10.34
N ARG A 66 7.89 11.43 -10.97
CA ARG A 66 7.63 12.44 -11.99
C ARG A 66 7.80 13.85 -11.42
N ASN A 67 7.24 14.11 -10.23
CA ASN A 67 7.36 15.40 -9.55
C ASN A 67 8.81 15.77 -9.22
N ARG A 68 9.70 14.79 -9.01
CA ARG A 68 11.14 15.04 -8.79
C ARG A 68 11.90 15.35 -10.09
N LEU A 69 11.48 14.80 -11.22
CA LEU A 69 12.14 15.02 -12.53
C LEU A 69 11.74 16.34 -13.19
N GLN A 70 10.59 16.89 -12.84
CA GLN A 70 10.09 18.16 -13.36
C GLN A 70 10.50 19.37 -12.51
N ARG A 71 11.41 19.20 -11.54
CA ARG A 71 11.81 20.23 -10.58
C ARG A 71 13.25 20.68 -10.81
#